data_AF-A0A966K9R6-F1
#
_entry.id   AF-A0A966K9R6-F1
#
_cell.length_a   1.000
_cell.length_b   1.000
_cell.length_c   1.000
_cell.angle_alpha   90.00
_cell.angle_beta   90.00
_cell.angle_gamma   90.00
#
_symmetry.space_group_name_H-M   'P 1'
#
loop_
_entity.id
_entity.type
_entity.pdbx_description
1 polymer ?
#
loop_
_entity_poly.entity_id
_entity_poly.type
_entity_poly.pdbx_seq_one_letter_code
_entity_poly.pdbx_strand_id
1 'polypeptide(L)'
;MTIIMNLGNSPSLAPQYMAMIPAEKLSEIQTKYLEDLGKLGKDPNALEFKDRRFMGEAWQNPWSKALVSTYLLNSRYLNELVQAVQTDNKTRQRIEFATNQMIDALSPSNFLATNPEALETILKTQGQSIQKGILNLLGDLGKGKVSQTDESGFEVGKNLAQTEGAVVFRNPLFELIQYKPLTDQVYERPFLMVPPCINKYYILDLQPDNSVVRYMVSQGHMVFLVSWKNPDTSMDRITWDDYVGTGVLEAIRVTQE
;
A
#
# COMPACT_ATOMS: atom_id res chain seq x y z
N MET A 1 -15.16 5.52 -53.16
CA MET A 1 -13.82 5.71 -52.56
C MET A 1 -13.88 5.14 -51.15
N THR A 2 -13.58 3.85 -51.03
CA THR A 2 -13.76 3.09 -49.79
C THR A 2 -12.47 3.17 -48.99
N ILE A 3 -12.53 3.77 -47.80
CA ILE A 3 -11.40 3.81 -46.85
C ILE A 3 -11.27 2.41 -46.27
N ILE A 4 -10.29 1.65 -46.76
CA ILE A 4 -9.84 0.41 -46.14
C ILE A 4 -9.09 0.80 -44.86
N MET A 5 -9.68 0.56 -43.70
CA MET A 5 -8.95 0.62 -42.44
C MET A 5 -7.90 -0.49 -42.45
N ASN A 6 -6.64 -0.10 -42.59
CA ASN A 6 -5.51 -0.99 -42.42
C ASN A 6 -5.43 -1.34 -40.92
N LEU A 7 -6.04 -2.47 -40.54
CA LEU A 7 -5.85 -3.08 -39.23
C LEU A 7 -4.41 -3.59 -39.20
N GLY A 8 -3.49 -2.72 -38.76
CA GLY A 8 -2.09 -3.09 -38.55
C GLY A 8 -1.99 -4.37 -37.71
N ASN A 9 -0.96 -5.18 -37.99
CA ASN A 9 -0.68 -6.44 -37.30
C ASN A 9 -1.00 -6.32 -35.81
N SER A 10 -1.96 -7.12 -35.34
CA SER A 10 -2.24 -7.26 -33.92
C SER A 10 -0.91 -7.54 -33.22
N PRO A 11 -0.58 -6.85 -32.11
CA PRO A 11 0.65 -7.13 -31.38
C PRO A 11 0.65 -8.62 -31.00
N SER A 12 1.47 -9.42 -31.67
CA SER A 12 1.64 -10.84 -31.39
C SER A 12 2.81 -11.01 -30.43
N LEU A 13 2.55 -11.56 -29.25
CA LEU A 13 3.61 -11.98 -28.34
C LEU A 13 4.55 -12.98 -29.03
N ALA A 14 5.84 -12.99 -28.69
CA ALA A 14 6.81 -13.90 -29.32
C ALA A 14 6.35 -15.37 -29.20
N PRO A 15 6.49 -16.20 -30.27
CA PRO A 15 5.89 -17.53 -30.36
C PRO A 15 6.24 -18.47 -29.19
N GLN A 16 7.44 -18.34 -28.62
CA GLN A 16 7.87 -19.17 -27.49
C GLN A 16 7.05 -18.95 -26.19
N TYR A 17 6.38 -17.81 -26.04
CA TYR A 17 5.52 -17.52 -24.88
C TYR A 17 4.04 -17.82 -25.13
N MET A 18 3.58 -17.83 -26.39
CA MET A 18 2.24 -18.34 -26.76
C MET A 18 2.11 -19.85 -26.55
N ALA A 19 3.22 -20.58 -26.52
CA ALA A 19 3.27 -22.02 -26.33
C ALA A 19 2.87 -22.50 -24.91
N MET A 20 2.46 -21.61 -24.01
CA MET A 20 2.10 -21.97 -22.63
C MET A 20 0.60 -22.14 -22.40
N ILE A 21 -0.30 -21.74 -23.30
CA ILE A 21 -1.74 -21.99 -23.12
C ILE A 21 -2.20 -23.06 -24.12
N PRO A 22 -2.83 -24.18 -23.68
CA PRO A 22 -3.39 -25.17 -24.59
C PRO A 22 -4.41 -24.54 -25.55
N ALA A 23 -4.32 -24.86 -26.83
CA ALA A 23 -5.17 -24.26 -27.87
C ALA A 23 -6.68 -24.45 -27.59
N GLU A 24 -7.07 -25.62 -27.08
CA GLU A 24 -8.45 -25.91 -26.69
C GLU A 24 -8.92 -24.99 -25.55
N LYS A 25 -8.08 -24.81 -24.51
CA LYS A 25 -8.40 -23.92 -23.39
C LYS A 25 -8.43 -22.45 -23.81
N LEU A 26 -7.52 -22.04 -24.68
CA LEU A 26 -7.51 -20.69 -25.25
C LEU A 26 -8.80 -20.43 -26.04
N SER A 27 -9.23 -21.38 -26.87
CA SER A 27 -10.47 -21.28 -27.65
C SER A 27 -11.69 -21.21 -26.73
N GLU A 28 -11.76 -22.01 -25.67
CA GLU A 28 -12.85 -21.97 -24.69
C GLU A 28 -12.96 -20.58 -24.03
N ILE A 29 -11.84 -20.04 -23.56
CA ILE A 29 -11.77 -18.71 -22.91
C ILE A 29 -12.19 -17.61 -23.90
N GLN A 30 -11.71 -17.67 -25.15
CA GLN A 30 -12.05 -16.71 -26.20
C GLN A 30 -13.54 -16.75 -26.57
N THR A 31 -14.11 -17.95 -26.77
CA THR A 31 -15.53 -18.11 -27.07
C THR A 31 -16.40 -17.55 -25.96
N LYS A 32 -16.10 -17.90 -24.70
CA LYS A 32 -16.81 -17.37 -23.53
C LYS A 32 -16.72 -15.84 -23.45
N TYR A 33 -15.53 -15.27 -23.68
CA TYR A 33 -15.33 -13.83 -23.69
C TYR A 33 -16.17 -13.14 -24.77
N LEU A 34 -16.21 -13.68 -25.99
CA LEU A 34 -17.01 -13.12 -27.09
C LEU A 34 -18.51 -13.20 -26.82
N GLU A 35 -18.99 -14.30 -26.23
CA GLU A 35 -20.38 -14.44 -25.80
C GLU A 35 -20.75 -13.40 -24.74
N ASP A 36 -19.92 -13.25 -23.72
CA ASP A 36 -20.14 -12.30 -22.63
C ASP A 36 -20.04 -10.85 -23.09
N LEU A 37 -19.09 -10.55 -24.00
CA LEU A 37 -18.99 -9.25 -24.66
C LEU A 37 -20.25 -8.94 -25.49
N GLY A 38 -20.78 -9.94 -26.20
CA GLY A 38 -22.02 -9.83 -26.95
C GLY A 38 -23.25 -9.58 -26.07
N LYS A 39 -23.31 -10.20 -24.88
CA LYS A 39 -24.36 -9.91 -23.87
C LYS A 39 -24.24 -8.47 -23.37
N LEU A 40 -23.02 -8.04 -23.03
CA LEU A 40 -22.75 -6.71 -22.49
C LEU A 40 -23.01 -5.59 -23.50
N GLY A 41 -22.76 -5.83 -24.79
CA GLY A 41 -23.11 -4.91 -25.87
C GLY A 41 -24.62 -4.69 -26.06
N LYS A 42 -25.46 -5.63 -25.58
CA LYS A 42 -26.93 -5.52 -25.61
C LYS A 42 -27.48 -4.88 -24.34
N ASP A 43 -26.95 -5.26 -23.19
CA ASP A 43 -27.31 -4.69 -21.89
C ASP A 43 -26.08 -4.63 -20.97
N PRO A 44 -25.65 -3.44 -20.53
CA PRO A 44 -24.56 -3.26 -19.56
C PRO A 44 -24.74 -3.99 -18.22
N ASN A 45 -25.98 -4.39 -17.89
CA ASN A 45 -26.32 -5.14 -16.67
C ASN A 45 -26.47 -6.64 -16.92
N ALA A 46 -26.27 -7.13 -18.15
CA ALA A 46 -26.43 -8.54 -18.49
C ALA A 46 -25.46 -9.47 -17.75
N LEU A 47 -24.38 -8.91 -17.19
CA LEU A 47 -23.39 -9.61 -16.39
C LEU A 47 -23.33 -8.98 -15.01
N GLU A 48 -23.53 -9.78 -13.97
CA GLU A 48 -23.31 -9.33 -12.60
C GLU A 48 -21.84 -9.46 -12.22
N PHE A 49 -21.25 -8.34 -11.82
CA PHE A 49 -19.93 -8.31 -11.19
C PHE A 49 -20.03 -7.69 -9.80
N LYS A 50 -19.33 -8.28 -8.82
CA LYS A 50 -19.27 -7.78 -7.45
C LYS A 50 -17.89 -7.19 -7.20
N ASP A 51 -17.78 -5.87 -7.32
CA ASP A 51 -16.57 -5.12 -6.97
C ASP A 51 -16.95 -3.93 -6.09
N ARG A 52 -16.40 -3.90 -4.87
CA ARG A 52 -16.72 -2.89 -3.86
C ARG A 52 -16.38 -1.47 -4.32
N ARG A 53 -15.41 -1.31 -5.24
CA ARG A 53 -14.98 0.00 -5.76
C ARG A 53 -16.07 0.72 -6.55
N PHE A 54 -17.06 0.00 -7.09
CA PHE A 54 -18.08 0.53 -7.98
C PHE A 54 -19.51 0.42 -7.41
N MET A 55 -19.63 0.26 -6.09
CA MET A 55 -20.93 0.10 -5.42
C MET A 55 -21.66 1.42 -5.14
N GLY A 56 -20.98 2.56 -5.21
CA GLY A 56 -21.57 3.87 -4.93
C GLY A 56 -22.70 4.24 -5.91
N GLU A 57 -23.63 5.09 -5.48
CA GLU A 57 -24.79 5.50 -6.29
C GLU A 57 -24.37 6.17 -7.60
N ALA A 58 -23.31 6.98 -7.58
CA ALA A 58 -22.79 7.65 -8.76
C ALA A 58 -22.34 6.68 -9.86
N TRP A 59 -21.94 5.45 -9.51
CA TRP A 59 -21.56 4.40 -10.46
C TRP A 59 -22.74 3.73 -11.15
N GLN A 60 -23.98 3.95 -10.67
CA GLN A 60 -25.17 3.27 -11.20
C GLN A 60 -25.72 3.89 -12.48
N ASN A 61 -25.17 5.02 -12.93
CA ASN A 61 -25.57 5.62 -14.21
C ASN A 61 -25.17 4.74 -15.41
N PRO A 62 -25.87 4.84 -16.56
CA PRO A 62 -25.66 3.94 -17.70
C PRO A 62 -24.23 3.95 -18.27
N TRP A 63 -23.58 5.12 -18.30
CA TRP A 63 -22.22 5.26 -18.82
C TRP A 63 -21.20 4.57 -17.91
N SER A 64 -21.27 4.84 -16.61
CA SER A 64 -20.40 4.21 -15.61
C SER A 64 -20.59 2.69 -15.56
N LYS A 65 -21.84 2.21 -15.64
CA LYS A 65 -22.11 0.78 -15.74
C LYS A 65 -21.48 0.14 -16.98
N ALA A 66 -21.64 0.73 -18.16
CA ALA A 66 -21.03 0.22 -19.38
C ALA A 66 -19.49 0.16 -19.27
N LEU A 67 -18.88 1.22 -18.75
CA LEU A 67 -17.43 1.30 -18.55
C LEU A 67 -16.93 0.24 -17.55
N VAL A 68 -17.57 0.16 -16.38
CA VAL A 68 -17.19 -0.77 -15.30
C VAL A 68 -17.41 -2.22 -15.73
N SER A 69 -18.56 -2.54 -16.32
CA SER A 69 -18.83 -3.91 -16.78
C SER A 69 -17.83 -4.32 -17.88
N THR A 70 -17.46 -3.40 -18.77
CA THR A 70 -16.41 -3.66 -19.79
C THR A 70 -15.05 -3.90 -19.15
N TYR A 71 -14.66 -3.05 -18.19
CA TYR A 71 -13.42 -3.20 -17.43
C TYR A 71 -13.38 -4.56 -16.72
N LEU A 72 -14.42 -4.92 -15.95
CA LEU A 72 -14.47 -6.15 -15.17
C LEU A 72 -14.50 -7.41 -16.05
N LEU A 73 -15.17 -7.35 -17.21
CA LEU A 73 -15.12 -8.43 -18.19
C LEU A 73 -13.70 -8.66 -18.71
N ASN A 74 -13.00 -7.57 -19.06
CA ASN A 74 -11.61 -7.65 -19.52
C ASN A 74 -10.66 -8.12 -18.40
N SER A 75 -10.86 -7.67 -17.16
CA SER A 75 -10.11 -8.15 -15.99
C SER A 75 -10.28 -9.65 -15.79
N ARG A 76 -11.53 -10.15 -15.86
CA ARG A 76 -11.82 -11.59 -15.76
C ARG A 76 -11.14 -12.36 -16.89
N TYR A 77 -11.23 -11.88 -18.13
CA TYR A 77 -10.61 -12.52 -19.29
C TYR A 77 -9.10 -12.63 -19.14
N LEU A 78 -8.42 -11.55 -18.76
CA LEU A 78 -6.97 -11.56 -18.53
C LEU A 78 -6.59 -12.55 -17.41
N ASN A 79 -7.35 -12.58 -16.32
CA ASN A 79 -7.10 -13.52 -15.23
C ASN A 79 -7.34 -14.98 -15.65
N GLU A 80 -8.38 -15.26 -16.44
CA GLU A 80 -8.61 -16.61 -17.00
C GLU A 80 -7.45 -17.04 -17.90
N LEU A 81 -6.90 -16.14 -18.73
CA LEU A 81 -5.71 -16.42 -19.54
C LEU A 81 -4.50 -16.75 -18.68
N VAL A 82 -4.23 -15.97 -17.63
CA VAL A 82 -3.11 -16.20 -16.71
C VAL A 82 -3.22 -17.57 -16.03
N GLN A 83 -4.42 -17.94 -15.58
CA GLN A 83 -4.66 -19.24 -14.94
C GLN A 83 -4.48 -20.40 -15.93
N ALA A 84 -4.71 -20.18 -17.22
CA ALA A 84 -4.52 -21.19 -18.26
C ALA A 84 -3.05 -21.36 -18.70
N VAL A 85 -2.13 -20.51 -18.24
CA VAL A 85 -0.69 -20.61 -18.55
C VAL A 85 -0.07 -21.83 -17.86
N GLN A 86 0.46 -22.76 -18.67
CA GLN A 86 1.27 -23.90 -18.28
C GLN A 86 2.72 -23.46 -18.05
N THR A 87 3.04 -23.22 -16.77
CA THR A 87 4.37 -22.87 -16.29
C THR A 87 4.52 -23.33 -14.84
N ASP A 88 5.73 -23.20 -14.28
CA ASP A 88 5.98 -23.47 -12.87
C ASP A 88 5.24 -22.46 -11.98
N ASN A 89 5.01 -22.83 -10.71
CA ASN A 89 4.19 -22.02 -9.80
C ASN A 89 4.78 -20.62 -9.56
N LYS A 90 6.11 -20.51 -9.45
CA LYS A 90 6.78 -19.22 -9.19
C LYS A 90 6.63 -18.28 -10.37
N THR A 91 6.75 -18.80 -11.59
CA THR A 91 6.53 -18.01 -12.81
C THR A 91 5.07 -17.61 -12.96
N ARG A 92 4.11 -18.50 -12.69
CA ARG A 92 2.68 -18.18 -12.73
C ARG A 92 2.33 -17.05 -11.76
N GLN A 93 2.80 -17.11 -10.51
CA GLN A 93 2.58 -16.06 -9.52
C GLN A 93 3.14 -14.69 -9.96
N ARG A 94 4.28 -14.67 -10.66
CA ARG A 94 4.85 -13.41 -11.20
C ARG A 94 3.98 -12.83 -12.32
N ILE A 95 3.48 -13.68 -13.21
CA ILE A 95 2.58 -13.27 -14.30
C ILE A 95 1.27 -12.74 -13.69
N GLU A 96 0.67 -13.48 -12.77
CA GLU A 96 -0.54 -13.08 -12.06
C GLU A 96 -0.36 -11.75 -11.32
N PHE A 97 0.75 -11.58 -10.60
CA PHE A 97 1.06 -10.32 -9.95
C PHE A 97 1.14 -9.16 -10.96
N ALA A 98 1.90 -9.33 -12.05
CA ALA A 98 2.04 -8.28 -13.06
C ALA A 98 0.70 -7.94 -13.75
N THR A 99 -0.11 -8.96 -14.07
CA THR A 99 -1.44 -8.78 -14.67
C THR A 99 -2.39 -8.06 -13.72
N ASN A 100 -2.43 -8.45 -12.44
CA ASN A 100 -3.26 -7.78 -11.44
C ASN A 100 -2.83 -6.32 -11.25
N GLN A 101 -1.52 -6.03 -11.19
CA GLN A 101 -1.01 -4.65 -11.13
C GLN A 101 -1.46 -3.82 -12.34
N MET A 102 -1.45 -4.40 -13.55
CA MET A 102 -1.94 -3.73 -14.75
C MET A 102 -3.46 -3.50 -14.70
N ILE A 103 -4.24 -4.51 -14.30
CA ILE A 103 -5.69 -4.42 -14.15
C ILE A 103 -6.05 -3.33 -13.13
N ASP A 104 -5.36 -3.29 -12.00
CA ASP A 104 -5.61 -2.29 -10.95
C ASP A 104 -5.21 -0.89 -11.38
N ALA A 105 -4.09 -0.74 -12.10
CA ALA A 105 -3.64 0.54 -12.64
C ALA A 105 -4.64 1.13 -13.64
N LEU A 106 -5.26 0.28 -14.46
CA LEU A 106 -6.26 0.67 -15.47
C LEU A 106 -7.68 0.81 -14.91
N SER A 107 -7.89 0.64 -13.60
CA SER A 107 -9.21 0.80 -12.98
C SER A 107 -9.83 2.18 -13.31
N PRO A 108 -11.10 2.25 -13.74
CA PRO A 108 -11.81 3.51 -13.99
C PRO A 108 -11.81 4.47 -12.80
N SER A 109 -11.72 3.96 -11.57
CA SER A 109 -11.67 4.77 -10.35
C SER A 109 -10.41 5.64 -10.24
N ASN A 110 -9.35 5.30 -10.97
CA ASN A 110 -8.05 5.97 -10.86
C ASN A 110 -7.97 7.27 -11.66
N PHE A 111 -8.92 7.51 -12.59
CA PHE A 111 -8.88 8.67 -13.48
C PHE A 111 -10.08 9.57 -13.25
N LEU A 112 -9.85 10.87 -13.11
CA LEU A 112 -10.90 11.87 -12.89
C LEU A 112 -11.99 11.82 -13.97
N ALA A 113 -11.61 11.62 -15.23
CA ALA A 113 -12.54 11.61 -16.36
C ALA A 113 -13.52 10.41 -16.33
N THR A 114 -13.16 9.33 -15.64
CA THR A 114 -13.94 8.08 -15.59
C THR A 114 -14.51 7.80 -14.20
N ASN A 115 -14.20 8.62 -13.20
CA ASN A 115 -14.67 8.46 -11.84
C ASN A 115 -15.89 9.38 -11.57
N PRO A 116 -17.12 8.85 -11.59
CA PRO A 116 -18.33 9.65 -11.43
C PRO A 116 -18.46 10.27 -10.02
N GLU A 117 -17.92 9.63 -8.98
CA GLU A 117 -17.93 10.19 -7.61
C GLU A 117 -17.01 11.40 -7.50
N ALA A 118 -15.84 11.36 -8.16
CA ALA A 118 -14.94 12.50 -8.26
C ALA A 118 -15.60 13.65 -9.05
N LEU A 119 -16.22 13.36 -10.19
CA LEU A 119 -16.96 14.34 -10.99
C LEU A 119 -18.11 14.97 -10.20
N GLU A 120 -18.89 14.17 -9.46
CA GLU A 120 -19.96 14.66 -8.60
C GLU A 120 -19.42 15.56 -7.48
N THR A 121 -18.31 15.19 -6.86
CA THR A 121 -17.65 15.99 -5.84
C THR A 121 -17.17 17.33 -6.40
N ILE A 122 -16.62 17.34 -7.61
CA ILE A 122 -16.22 18.57 -8.31
C ILE A 122 -17.42 19.49 -8.51
N LEU A 123 -18.55 18.94 -8.98
CA LEU A 123 -19.77 19.72 -9.18
C LEU A 123 -20.33 20.26 -7.86
N LYS A 124 -20.46 19.41 -6.83
CA LYS A 124 -20.96 19.79 -5.49
C LYS A 124 -20.12 20.88 -4.84
N THR A 125 -18.80 20.83 -5.03
CA THR A 125 -17.85 21.78 -4.44
C THR A 125 -17.54 22.96 -5.35
N GLN A 126 -18.16 23.03 -6.54
CA GLN A 126 -17.87 24.04 -7.57
C GLN A 126 -16.36 24.12 -7.89
N GLY A 127 -15.66 22.99 -7.89
CA GLY A 127 -14.24 22.88 -8.17
C GLY A 127 -13.30 23.13 -6.98
N GLN A 128 -13.80 23.50 -5.80
CA GLN A 128 -12.96 23.72 -4.61
C GLN A 128 -12.20 22.45 -4.19
N SER A 129 -12.75 21.27 -4.43
CA SER A 129 -12.07 19.99 -4.15
C SER A 129 -10.77 19.84 -4.94
N ILE A 130 -10.76 20.23 -6.22
CA ILE A 130 -9.56 20.20 -7.07
C ILE A 130 -8.55 21.21 -6.58
N GLN A 131 -8.99 22.44 -6.30
CA GLN A 131 -8.10 23.49 -5.80
C GLN A 131 -7.39 23.04 -4.52
N LYS A 132 -8.13 22.45 -3.57
CA LYS A 132 -7.57 21.89 -2.33
C LYS A 132 -6.60 20.74 -2.62
N GLY A 133 -6.96 19.83 -3.53
CA GLY A 133 -6.08 18.72 -3.94
C GLY A 133 -4.74 19.19 -4.52
N ILE A 134 -4.75 20.22 -5.37
CA ILE A 134 -3.53 20.82 -5.95
C ILE A 134 -2.68 21.48 -4.85
N LEU A 135 -3.30 22.24 -3.95
CA LEU A 135 -2.58 22.86 -2.83
C LEU A 135 -1.92 21.81 -1.92
N ASN A 136 -2.62 20.71 -1.64
CA ASN A 136 -2.05 19.58 -0.91
C ASN A 136 -0.88 18.94 -1.66
N LEU A 137 -1.02 18.69 -2.97
CA LEU A 137 0.05 18.12 -3.80
C LEU A 137 1.30 19.02 -3.81
N LEU A 138 1.13 20.33 -3.95
CA LEU A 138 2.25 21.29 -3.90
C LEU A 138 2.92 21.29 -2.52
N GLY A 139 2.14 21.21 -1.43
CA GLY A 139 2.66 21.07 -0.08
C GLY A 139 3.47 19.79 0.12
N ASP A 140 2.98 18.68 -0.42
CA ASP A 140 3.63 17.36 -0.32
C ASP A 140 4.92 17.29 -1.15
N LEU A 141 4.95 17.90 -2.33
CA LEU A 141 6.17 18.05 -3.12
C LEU A 141 7.25 18.82 -2.36
N GLY A 142 6.87 19.87 -1.62
CA GLY A 142 7.79 20.60 -0.75
C GLY A 142 8.35 19.78 0.41
N LYS A 143 7.58 18.80 0.91
CA LYS A 143 7.99 17.88 1.99
C LYS A 143 8.78 16.66 1.49
N GLY A 144 8.74 16.36 0.19
CA GLY A 144 9.30 15.13 -0.38
C GLY A 144 8.57 13.85 0.00
N LYS A 145 7.38 13.95 0.62
CA LYS A 145 6.53 12.81 1.01
C LYS A 145 5.05 13.19 0.92
N VAL A 146 4.20 12.21 0.62
CA VAL A 146 2.74 12.37 0.62
C VAL A 146 2.23 12.46 2.06
N SER A 147 1.49 13.52 2.39
CA SER A 147 0.91 13.69 3.74
C SER A 147 -0.37 12.86 3.85
N GLN A 148 -0.43 11.93 4.80
CA GLN A 148 -1.65 11.15 5.07
C GLN A 148 -2.54 11.78 6.14
N THR A 149 -1.95 12.54 7.05
CA THR A 149 -2.63 13.22 8.15
C THR A 149 -2.02 14.60 8.38
N ASP A 150 -2.75 15.45 9.09
CA ASP A 150 -2.22 16.73 9.56
C ASP A 150 -1.25 16.49 10.72
N GLU A 151 0.05 16.60 10.42
CA GLU A 151 1.12 16.44 11.41
C GLU A 151 1.20 17.64 12.39
N SER A 152 0.55 18.79 12.10
CA SER A 152 0.64 19.99 12.93
C SER A 152 -0.01 19.84 14.31
N GLY A 153 -0.93 18.89 14.46
CA GLY A 153 -1.55 18.55 15.73
C GLY A 153 -0.70 17.68 16.65
N PHE A 154 0.43 17.13 16.18
CA PHE A 154 1.23 16.15 16.92
C PHE A 154 2.68 16.59 17.08
N GLU A 155 3.08 16.81 18.33
CA GLU A 155 4.44 17.15 18.75
C GLU A 155 5.01 16.02 19.61
N VAL A 156 6.01 15.31 19.07
CA VAL A 156 6.75 14.26 19.78
C VAL A 156 7.42 14.85 21.01
N GLY A 157 7.24 14.21 22.16
CA GLY A 157 7.67 14.67 23.47
C GLY A 157 6.70 15.64 24.16
N LYS A 158 5.69 16.18 23.47
CA LYS A 158 4.67 17.06 24.08
C LYS A 158 3.29 16.45 24.14
N ASN A 159 2.78 15.85 23.07
CA ASN A 159 1.46 15.20 23.03
C ASN A 159 1.48 13.81 22.39
N LEU A 160 2.69 13.31 22.08
CA LEU A 160 3.01 11.97 21.61
C LEU A 160 4.34 11.55 22.25
N ALA A 161 4.56 10.27 22.54
CA ALA A 161 5.80 9.79 23.17
C ALA A 161 6.15 10.54 24.46
N GLN A 162 5.16 10.66 25.35
CA GLN A 162 5.26 11.44 26.59
C GLN A 162 5.84 10.65 27.77
N THR A 163 6.09 9.34 27.63
CA THR A 163 6.55 8.54 28.77
C THR A 163 7.95 9.01 29.18
N GLU A 164 8.09 9.42 30.44
CA GLU A 164 9.33 10.00 30.95
C GLU A 164 10.49 9.00 30.85
N GLY A 165 11.58 9.41 30.22
CA GLY A 165 12.76 8.57 30.00
C GLY A 165 13.94 9.41 29.54
N ALA A 166 15.09 8.76 29.42
CA ALA A 166 16.34 9.40 29.00
C ALA A 166 17.09 8.54 27.98
N VAL A 167 17.78 9.20 27.06
CA VAL A 167 18.73 8.51 26.15
C VAL A 167 19.95 8.12 26.97
N VAL A 168 20.19 6.81 27.12
CA VAL A 168 21.30 6.24 27.90
C VAL A 168 22.45 5.76 27.01
N PHE A 169 22.19 5.57 25.72
CA PHE A 169 23.21 5.20 24.73
C PHE A 169 22.85 5.77 23.36
N ARG A 170 23.87 6.07 22.56
CA ARG A 170 23.71 6.56 21.19
C ARG A 170 24.87 6.09 20.33
N ASN A 171 24.55 5.62 19.13
CA ASN A 171 25.53 5.35 18.09
C ASN A 171 24.99 5.86 16.72
N PRO A 172 25.71 5.64 15.61
CA PRO A 172 25.25 6.10 14.30
C PRO A 172 23.91 5.53 13.81
N LEU A 173 23.45 4.39 14.34
CA LEU A 173 22.20 3.73 13.92
C LEU A 173 21.01 4.04 14.83
N PHE A 174 21.21 4.22 16.14
CA PHE A 174 20.10 4.38 17.06
C PHE A 174 20.46 5.10 18.36
N GLU A 175 19.41 5.51 19.07
CA GLU A 175 19.43 5.94 20.46
C GLU A 175 18.72 4.88 21.33
N LEU A 176 19.31 4.50 22.45
CA LEU A 176 18.66 3.66 23.44
C LEU A 176 18.03 4.55 24.51
N ILE A 177 16.72 4.42 24.69
CA ILE A 177 15.96 5.14 25.72
C ILE A 177 15.73 4.19 26.89
N GLN A 178 16.06 4.61 28.10
CA GLN A 178 15.60 3.98 29.34
C GLN A 178 14.47 4.81 29.93
N TYR A 179 13.34 4.18 30.21
CA TYR A 179 12.18 4.86 30.80
C TYR A 179 12.26 4.87 32.32
N LYS A 180 11.79 5.97 32.92
CA LYS A 180 11.75 6.15 34.36
C LYS A 180 10.71 5.19 34.98
N PRO A 181 11.07 4.40 36.00
CA PRO A 181 10.11 3.54 36.69
C PRO A 181 8.91 4.32 37.25
N LEU A 182 7.72 3.72 37.17
CA LEU A 182 6.48 4.23 37.76
C LEU A 182 6.04 3.44 39.00
N THR A 183 6.94 2.61 39.54
CA THR A 183 6.74 1.72 40.69
C THR A 183 7.97 1.76 41.59
N ASP A 184 7.79 1.47 42.88
CA ASP A 184 8.89 1.47 43.86
C ASP A 184 9.89 0.32 43.66
N GLN A 185 9.42 -0.78 43.06
CA GLN A 185 10.21 -1.98 42.75
C GLN A 185 9.94 -2.41 41.33
N VAL A 186 10.99 -2.89 40.65
CA VAL A 186 10.93 -3.42 39.29
C VAL A 186 11.42 -4.86 39.25
N TYR A 187 11.05 -5.60 38.22
CA TYR A 187 11.62 -6.92 37.95
C TYR A 187 13.13 -6.82 37.68
N GLU A 188 13.88 -7.82 38.14
CA GLU A 188 15.34 -7.90 37.94
C GLU A 188 15.73 -7.94 36.46
N ARG A 189 14.94 -8.61 35.61
CA ARG A 189 15.22 -8.71 34.17
C ARG A 189 14.59 -7.53 33.42
N PRO A 190 15.38 -6.73 32.68
CA PRO A 190 14.86 -5.63 31.88
C PRO A 190 14.07 -6.12 30.67
N PHE A 191 13.26 -5.22 30.11
CA PHE A 191 12.49 -5.44 28.90
C PHE A 191 13.00 -4.52 27.78
N LEU A 192 13.68 -5.08 26.78
CA LEU A 192 14.17 -4.35 25.61
C LEU A 192 13.15 -4.40 24.46
N MET A 193 12.69 -3.24 24.03
CA MET A 193 11.82 -3.08 22.87
C MET A 193 12.63 -2.73 21.62
N VAL A 194 12.50 -3.56 20.58
CA VAL A 194 13.08 -3.32 19.25
C VAL A 194 11.94 -3.09 18.25
N PRO A 195 11.51 -1.82 18.05
CA PRO A 195 10.44 -1.50 17.12
C PRO A 195 10.90 -1.65 15.65
N PRO A 196 9.96 -1.69 14.69
CA PRO A 196 10.31 -1.67 13.27
C PRO A 196 11.06 -0.38 12.90
N CYS A 197 11.98 -0.45 11.93
CA CYS A 197 12.76 0.70 11.44
C CYS A 197 12.12 1.45 10.26
N ILE A 198 10.97 0.97 9.75
CA ILE A 198 10.21 1.63 8.67
C ILE A 198 9.41 2.82 9.20
N ASN A 199 8.75 2.64 10.35
CA ASN A 199 8.03 3.68 11.07
C ASN A 199 8.82 4.07 12.33
N LYS A 200 8.43 5.17 12.97
CA LYS A 200 9.08 5.62 14.21
C LYS A 200 8.61 4.82 15.43
N TYR A 201 9.47 4.74 16.44
CA TYR A 201 9.24 3.92 17.63
C TYR A 201 7.98 4.28 18.42
N TYR A 202 7.54 5.55 18.36
CA TYR A 202 6.43 6.06 19.16
C TYR A 202 5.07 5.44 18.84
N ILE A 203 4.98 4.54 17.84
CA ILE A 203 3.81 3.66 17.69
C ILE A 203 3.57 2.81 18.96
N LEU A 204 4.62 2.51 19.72
CA LEU A 204 4.54 1.81 21.02
C LEU A 204 4.34 2.78 22.20
N ASP A 205 4.47 4.07 21.98
CA ASP A 205 4.38 5.13 22.98
C ASP A 205 3.63 6.34 22.41
N LEU A 206 2.35 6.13 22.05
CA LEU A 206 1.53 7.18 21.44
C LEU A 206 1.11 8.20 22.52
N GLN A 207 -0.12 8.08 23.02
CA GLN A 207 -0.67 8.88 24.11
C GLN A 207 -0.69 8.06 25.41
N PRO A 208 -0.80 8.70 26.59
CA PRO A 208 -0.97 8.06 27.89
C PRO A 208 -1.86 6.80 27.91
N ASP A 209 -3.04 6.88 27.29
CA ASP A 209 -4.08 5.85 27.38
C ASP A 209 -3.84 4.67 26.45
N ASN A 210 -2.96 4.81 25.45
CA ASN A 210 -2.64 3.79 24.45
C ASN A 210 -1.13 3.57 24.28
N SER A 211 -0.33 3.91 25.30
CA SER A 211 1.11 3.66 25.33
C SER A 211 1.41 2.29 25.92
N VAL A 212 1.96 1.40 25.09
CA VAL A 212 2.48 0.09 25.53
C VAL A 212 3.69 0.28 26.45
N VAL A 213 4.56 1.25 26.13
CA VAL A 213 5.71 1.59 26.97
C VAL A 213 5.26 1.97 28.38
N ARG A 214 4.37 2.96 28.51
CA ARG A 214 3.86 3.41 29.80
C ARG A 214 3.19 2.28 30.57
N TYR A 215 2.40 1.46 29.88
CA TYR A 215 1.78 0.30 30.49
C TYR A 215 2.84 -0.63 31.09
N MET A 216 3.85 -1.05 30.31
CA MET A 216 4.90 -1.95 30.77
C MET A 216 5.70 -1.37 31.95
N VAL A 217 6.03 -0.08 31.91
CA VAL A 217 6.70 0.61 33.01
C VAL A 217 5.83 0.61 34.28
N SER A 218 4.52 0.83 34.15
CA SER A 218 3.59 0.79 35.29
C SER A 218 3.35 -0.62 35.84
N GLN A 219 3.62 -1.67 35.06
CA GLN A 219 3.61 -3.06 35.53
C GLN A 219 4.90 -3.48 36.24
N GLY A 220 5.86 -2.56 36.43
CA GLY A 220 7.12 -2.84 37.13
C GLY A 220 8.23 -3.40 36.25
N HIS A 221 8.14 -3.29 34.92
CA HIS A 221 9.28 -3.61 34.06
C HIS A 221 10.24 -2.43 33.96
N MET A 222 11.54 -2.72 34.01
CA MET A 222 12.57 -1.78 33.58
C MET A 222 12.64 -1.80 32.04
N VAL A 223 12.02 -0.81 31.40
CA VAL A 223 11.83 -0.78 29.94
C VAL A 223 12.94 0.02 29.27
N PHE A 224 13.57 -0.59 28.27
CA PHE A 224 14.45 0.04 27.31
C PHE A 224 13.83 -0.01 25.92
N LEU A 225 14.10 0.98 25.08
CA LEU A 225 13.58 1.04 23.72
C LEU A 225 14.63 1.55 22.74
N VAL A 226 14.74 0.89 21.60
CA VAL A 226 15.59 1.31 20.47
C VAL A 226 14.83 2.36 19.63
N SER A 227 15.36 3.57 19.58
CA SER A 227 14.92 4.64 18.68
C SER A 227 15.86 4.72 17.47
N TRP A 228 15.47 4.10 16.36
CA TRP A 228 16.24 4.10 15.11
C TRP A 228 16.43 5.51 14.54
N LYS A 229 17.63 5.78 14.02
CA LYS A 229 17.92 6.99 13.26
C LYS A 229 17.16 6.96 11.93
N ASN A 230 16.56 8.08 11.55
CA ASN A 230 16.03 8.25 10.19
C ASN A 230 17.21 8.24 9.20
N PRO A 231 17.21 7.35 8.18
CA PRO A 231 18.30 7.30 7.22
C PRO A 231 18.52 8.62 6.51
N ASP A 232 19.78 9.03 6.41
CA ASP A 232 20.23 10.16 5.60
C ASP A 232 21.35 9.69 4.65
N THR A 233 21.93 10.61 3.89
CA THR A 233 22.99 10.29 2.92
C THR A 233 24.25 9.68 3.55
N SER A 234 24.47 9.82 4.87
CA SER A 234 25.59 9.18 5.56
C SER A 234 25.39 7.68 5.81
N MET A 235 24.18 7.16 5.55
CA MET A 235 23.81 5.77 5.81
C MET A 235 23.63 4.94 4.52
N ASP A 236 24.14 5.43 3.38
CA ASP A 236 23.99 4.80 2.06
C ASP A 236 24.61 3.39 1.94
N ARG A 237 25.61 3.09 2.78
CA ARG A 237 26.30 1.79 2.85
C ARG A 237 25.82 0.88 3.98
N ILE A 238 24.87 1.32 4.80
CA ILE A 238 24.35 0.51 5.90
C ILE A 238 23.59 -0.69 5.34
N THR A 239 23.95 -1.87 5.80
CA THR A 239 23.39 -3.15 5.41
C THR A 239 22.51 -3.72 6.51
N TRP A 240 21.80 -4.81 6.21
CA TRP A 240 21.03 -5.53 7.23
C TRP A 240 21.91 -6.02 8.39
N ASP A 241 23.13 -6.46 8.09
CA ASP A 241 24.07 -6.97 9.10
C ASP A 241 24.50 -5.87 10.08
N ASP A 242 24.55 -4.61 9.64
CA ASP A 242 24.83 -3.47 10.52
C ASP A 242 23.68 -3.22 11.51
N TYR A 243 22.41 -3.32 11.05
CA TYR A 243 21.24 -3.22 11.93
C TYR A 243 21.20 -4.36 12.96
N VAL A 244 21.62 -5.56 12.59
CA VAL A 244 21.71 -6.68 13.52
C VAL A 244 22.87 -6.48 14.50
N GLY A 245 24.08 -6.25 14.01
CA GLY A 245 25.30 -6.17 14.81
C GLY A 245 25.39 -4.88 15.63
N THR A 246 25.46 -3.74 14.95
CA THR A 246 25.62 -2.43 15.60
C THR A 246 24.30 -1.82 16.07
N GLY A 247 23.15 -2.41 15.69
CA GLY A 247 21.83 -2.05 16.22
C GLY A 247 21.42 -2.97 17.36
N VAL A 248 20.81 -4.11 17.02
CA VAL A 248 20.11 -4.98 17.99
C VAL A 248 21.05 -5.63 19.00
N LEU A 249 22.16 -6.23 18.56
CA LEU A 249 23.10 -6.89 19.48
C LEU A 249 23.75 -5.87 20.42
N GLU A 250 24.06 -4.67 19.93
CA GLU A 250 24.59 -3.59 20.76
C GLU A 250 23.55 -3.09 21.79
N ALA A 251 22.28 -2.95 21.41
CA ALA A 251 21.21 -2.61 22.34
C ALA A 251 21.04 -3.67 23.44
N ILE A 252 21.15 -4.96 23.10
CA ILE A 252 21.12 -6.06 24.08
C ILE A 252 22.29 -5.93 25.06
N ARG A 253 23.51 -5.71 24.54
CA ARG A 253 24.73 -5.56 25.36
C ARG A 253 24.57 -4.43 26.38
N VAL A 254 24.18 -3.23 25.93
CA VAL A 254 24.02 -2.06 26.80
C VAL A 254 22.91 -2.25 27.83
N THR A 255 21.82 -2.95 27.48
CA THR A 255 20.70 -3.20 28.41
C THR A 255 21.08 -4.15 29.56
N GLN A 256 22.17 -4.91 29.42
CA GLN A 256 22.64 -5.85 30.44
C GLN A 256 23.67 -5.23 31.41
N GLU A 257 24.16 -4.02 31.14
CA GLU A 257 25.10 -3.27 31.98
C GLU A 257 24.39 -2.50 33.10
#